data_AF-A0A0P7YWD2-F1
#
_entry.id   AF-A0A0P7YWD2-F1
#
_cell.length_a   1.000
_cell.length_b   1.000
_cell.length_c   1.000
_cell.angle_alpha   90.00
_cell.angle_beta   90.00
_cell.angle_gamma   90.00
#
_symmetry.space_group_name_H-M   'P 1'
#
loop_
_entity.id
_entity.type
_entity.pdbx_description
1 polymer ?
#
loop_
_entity_poly.entity_id
_entity_poly.type
_entity_poly.pdbx_seq_one_letter_code
_entity_poly.pdbx_strand_id
1 'polypeptide(L)'
;MIDWTRVTELHREVGSEDFEEVVTLFIEEVEAALEALGPSTPSPEQLHFLRGGALNLGFTALAQQCAASGTTDTLRACFAESKATFLSQLQQRLAA
;
A
#
# COMPACT_ATOMS: atom_id res chain seq x y z
N MET A 1 -4.94 -8.81 -1.06
CA MET A 1 -3.90 -9.70 -1.62
C MET A 1 -2.58 -8.94 -1.64
N ILE A 2 -1.50 -9.53 -1.09
CA ILE A 2 -0.18 -8.90 -0.98
C ILE A 2 0.80 -9.62 -1.93
N ASP A 3 1.51 -8.86 -2.75
CA ASP A 3 2.61 -9.35 -3.57
C ASP A 3 3.90 -9.39 -2.73
N TRP A 4 4.12 -10.53 -2.08
CA TRP A 4 5.30 -10.77 -1.24
C TRP A 4 6.60 -10.84 -2.02
N THR A 5 6.56 -11.09 -3.33
CA THR A 5 7.75 -11.04 -4.18
C THR A 5 8.27 -9.61 -4.22
N ARG A 6 7.39 -8.63 -4.51
CA ARG A 6 7.78 -7.22 -4.52
C ARG A 6 8.28 -6.75 -3.15
N VAL A 7 7.65 -7.18 -2.07
CA VAL A 7 8.07 -6.84 -0.69
C VAL A 7 9.47 -7.38 -0.39
N THR A 8 9.77 -8.61 -0.81
CA THR A 8 11.10 -9.21 -0.65
C THR A 8 12.15 -8.50 -1.49
N GLU A 9 11.81 -8.08 -2.71
CA GLU A 9 12.68 -7.27 -3.56
C GLU A 9 12.98 -5.93 -2.90
N LEU A 10 11.95 -5.22 -2.42
CA LEU A 10 12.12 -3.96 -1.70
C LEU A 10 13.02 -4.11 -0.47
N HIS A 11 12.85 -5.20 0.30
CA HIS A 11 13.72 -5.51 1.43
C HIS A 11 15.18 -5.73 1.01
N ARG A 12 15.44 -6.34 -0.15
CA ARG A 12 16.81 -6.51 -0.68
C ARG A 12 17.40 -5.21 -1.22
N GLU A 13 16.57 -4.37 -1.84
CA GLU A 13 16.96 -3.07 -2.40
C GLU A 13 17.34 -2.08 -1.29
N VAL A 14 16.55 -2.04 -0.22
CA VAL A 14 16.71 -1.11 0.91
C VAL A 14 17.72 -1.64 1.94
N GLY A 15 17.74 -2.96 2.16
CA GLY A 15 18.50 -3.58 3.24
C GLY A 15 17.69 -3.70 4.54
N SER A 16 18.04 -4.66 5.39
CA SER A 16 17.25 -5.01 6.58
C SER A 16 17.24 -3.91 7.65
N GLU A 17 18.27 -3.06 7.70
CA GLU A 17 18.40 -2.00 8.70
C GLU A 17 17.42 -0.84 8.44
N ASP A 18 17.19 -0.49 7.17
CA ASP A 18 16.36 0.65 6.77
C ASP A 18 14.94 0.24 6.33
N PHE A 19 14.70 -1.06 6.09
CA PHE A 19 13.45 -1.52 5.48
C PHE A 19 12.20 -1.21 6.31
N GLU A 20 12.26 -1.38 7.63
CA GLU A 20 11.11 -1.11 8.51
C GLU A 20 10.70 0.36 8.49
N GLU A 21 11.69 1.27 8.46
CA GLU A 21 11.45 2.71 8.34
C GLU A 21 10.82 3.04 6.98
N VAL A 22 11.40 2.54 5.88
CA VAL A 22 10.90 2.79 4.53
C VAL A 22 9.46 2.29 4.35
N VAL A 23 9.15 1.09 4.86
CA VAL A 23 7.79 0.54 4.83
C VAL A 23 6.83 1.41 5.62
N THR A 24 7.23 1.86 6.81
CA THR A 24 6.41 2.74 7.66
C THR A 24 6.09 4.04 6.93
N LEU A 25 7.11 4.68 6.33
CA LEU A 25 6.93 5.91 5.56
C LEU A 25 5.97 5.74 4.37
N PHE A 26 6.08 4.64 3.62
CA PHE A 26 5.14 4.37 2.52
C PHE A 26 3.71 4.12 3.01
N ILE A 27 3.55 3.41 4.13
CA ILE A 27 2.22 3.18 4.71
C ILE A 27 1.60 4.50 5.14
N GLU A 28 2.36 5.36 5.83
CA GLU A 28 1.92 6.69 6.26
C GLU A 28 1.58 7.60 5.08
N GLU A 29 2.38 7.57 4.01
CA GLU A 29 2.12 8.35 2.79
C GLU A 29 0.81 7.95 2.12
N VAL A 30 0.56 6.64 1.96
CA VAL A 30 -0.70 6.14 1.38
C VAL A 30 -1.88 6.44 2.29
N GLU A 31 -1.72 6.31 3.60
CA GLU A 31 -2.76 6.63 4.59
C GLU A 31 -3.13 8.12 4.54
N ALA A 32 -2.14 9.01 4.58
CA ALA A 32 -2.36 10.46 4.49
C ALA A 32 -3.04 10.86 3.16
N ALA A 33 -2.64 10.23 2.04
CA ALA A 33 -3.29 10.47 0.75
C ALA A 33 -4.75 10.00 0.73
N LEU A 34 -5.08 8.89 1.40
CA LEU A 34 -6.46 8.40 1.57
C LEU A 34 -7.29 9.29 2.50
N GLU A 35 -6.68 9.84 3.54
CA GLU A 35 -7.32 10.81 4.44
C GLU A 35 -7.64 12.13 3.73
N ALA A 36 -6.75 12.57 2.84
CA ALA A 36 -6.95 13.76 2.01
C ALA A 36 -8.04 13.61 0.94
N LEU A 37 -8.51 12.38 0.66
CA LEU A 37 -9.67 12.18 -0.22
C LEU A 37 -10.93 12.74 0.43
N GLY A 38 -11.61 13.62 -0.32
CA GLY A 38 -12.92 14.14 0.05
C GLY A 38 -14.07 13.16 -0.21
N PRO A 39 -15.32 13.61 0.01
CA PRO A 39 -16.52 12.82 -0.28
C PRO A 39 -16.81 12.67 -1.79
N SER A 40 -16.16 13.48 -2.63
CA SER A 40 -16.27 13.40 -4.09
C SER A 40 -15.47 12.23 -4.65
N THR A 41 -15.77 11.85 -5.88
CA THR A 41 -14.97 10.86 -6.62
C THR A 41 -13.50 11.30 -6.68
N PRO A 42 -12.54 10.43 -6.31
CA PRO A 42 -11.11 10.73 -6.41
C PRO A 42 -10.71 11.12 -7.84
N SER A 43 -9.82 12.10 -7.98
CA SER A 43 -9.30 12.48 -9.28
C SER A 43 -8.38 11.39 -9.85
N PRO A 44 -8.20 11.32 -11.18
CA PRO A 44 -7.24 10.41 -11.80
C PRO A 44 -5.81 10.55 -11.24
N GLU A 45 -5.39 11.77 -10.88
CA GLU A 45 -4.08 12.05 -10.30
C GLU A 45 -3.95 11.45 -8.89
N GLN A 46 -4.99 11.62 -8.05
CA GLN A 46 -5.04 11.01 -6.72
C GLN A 46 -5.01 9.49 -6.79
N LEU A 47 -5.79 8.91 -7.71
CA LEU A 47 -5.81 7.46 -7.95
C LEU A 47 -4.46 6.95 -8.46
N HIS A 48 -3.79 7.71 -9.34
CA HIS A 48 -2.47 7.36 -9.85
C HIS A 48 -1.42 7.35 -8.74
N PHE A 49 -1.42 8.38 -7.89
CA PHE A 49 -0.54 8.46 -6.73
C PHE A 49 -0.73 7.27 -5.78
N LEU A 50 -1.99 7.04 -5.36
CA LEU A 50 -2.34 5.92 -4.47
C LEU A 50 -1.98 4.56 -5.07
N ARG A 51 -2.18 4.39 -6.38
CA ARG A 51 -1.78 3.17 -7.10
C ARG A 51 -0.27 2.95 -7.04
N GLY A 52 0.52 4.01 -7.18
CA GLY A 52 1.98 3.94 -7.09
C GLY A 52 2.44 3.45 -5.72
N GLY A 53 1.98 4.11 -4.64
CA GLY A 53 2.31 3.70 -3.27
C GLY A 53 1.83 2.29 -2.93
N ALA A 54 0.63 1.92 -3.36
CA ALA A 54 0.10 0.57 -3.19
C ALA A 54 0.98 -0.49 -3.88
N LEU A 55 1.46 -0.24 -5.10
CA LEU A 55 2.33 -1.18 -5.81
C LEU A 55 3.72 -1.30 -5.16
N ASN A 56 4.27 -0.21 -4.62
CA ASN A 56 5.54 -0.26 -3.89
C ASN A 56 5.47 -1.18 -2.65
N LEU A 57 4.34 -1.16 -1.94
CA LEU A 57 4.09 -2.03 -0.78
C LEU A 57 3.55 -3.43 -1.16
N GLY A 58 3.36 -3.71 -2.44
CA GLY A 58 2.76 -4.96 -2.92
C GLY A 58 1.26 -5.09 -2.66
N PHE A 59 0.54 -4.01 -2.34
CA PHE A 59 -0.91 -3.98 -2.09
C PHE A 59 -1.70 -4.06 -3.41
N THR A 60 -1.59 -5.19 -4.09
CA THR A 60 -2.16 -5.39 -5.44
C THR A 60 -3.67 -5.16 -5.51
N ALA A 61 -4.41 -5.55 -4.47
CA ALA A 61 -5.85 -5.31 -4.40
C ALA A 61 -6.19 -3.80 -4.39
N LEU A 62 -5.44 -3.01 -3.61
CA LEU A 62 -5.62 -1.56 -3.56
C LEU A 62 -5.23 -0.92 -4.90
N ALA A 63 -4.13 -1.37 -5.52
CA ALA A 63 -3.71 -0.90 -6.83
C ALA A 63 -4.76 -1.17 -7.93
N GLN A 64 -5.46 -2.31 -7.85
CA GLN A 64 -6.59 -2.64 -8.73
C GLN A 64 -7.80 -1.73 -8.49
N GLN A 65 -8.16 -1.47 -7.23
CA GLN A 65 -9.23 -0.53 -6.91
C GLN A 65 -8.93 0.87 -7.44
N CYS A 66 -7.67 1.33 -7.34
CA CYS A 66 -7.27 2.61 -7.91
C CYS A 66 -7.42 2.63 -9.44
N ALA A 67 -7.02 1.55 -10.12
CA ALA A 67 -7.15 1.43 -11.58
C ALA A 67 -8.63 1.34 -12.05
N ALA A 68 -9.52 0.84 -11.20
CA ALA A 68 -10.95 0.76 -11.44
C ALA A 68 -11.72 2.03 -11.02
N SER A 69 -11.02 3.10 -10.62
CA SER A 69 -11.63 4.33 -10.09
C SER A 69 -12.55 4.09 -8.91
N GLY A 70 -12.11 3.25 -7.96
CA GLY A 70 -12.84 2.94 -6.74
C GLY A 70 -13.20 4.19 -5.93
N THR A 71 -14.30 4.11 -5.18
CA THR A 71 -14.73 5.21 -4.30
C THR A 71 -13.79 5.37 -3.12
N THR A 72 -13.81 6.56 -2.49
CA THR A 72 -13.04 6.84 -1.27
C THR A 72 -13.24 5.76 -0.20
N ASP A 73 -14.48 5.34 0.07
CA ASP A 73 -14.79 4.30 1.05
C ASP A 73 -14.20 2.93 0.67
N THR A 74 -14.32 2.56 -0.61
CA THR A 74 -13.79 1.28 -1.11
C THR A 74 -12.26 1.24 -0.99
N LEU A 75 -11.59 2.34 -1.34
CA LEU A 75 -10.14 2.46 -1.24
C LEU A 75 -9.67 2.39 0.22
N ARG A 76 -10.33 3.10 1.14
CA ARG A 76 -10.02 3.08 2.57
C ARG A 76 -10.20 1.69 3.18
N ALA A 77 -11.31 1.02 2.88
CA ALA A 77 -11.56 -0.34 3.36
C ALA A 77 -10.51 -1.33 2.83
N CYS A 78 -10.19 -1.26 1.54
CA CYS A 78 -9.19 -2.13 0.91
C CYS A 78 -7.77 -1.88 1.46
N PHE A 79 -7.41 -0.62 1.73
CA PHE A 79 -6.14 -0.28 2.37
C PHE A 79 -6.06 -0.82 3.78
N ALA A 80 -7.10 -0.66 4.61
CA ALA A 80 -7.12 -1.16 5.98
C ALA A 80 -6.93 -2.68 6.04
N GLU A 81 -7.60 -3.44 5.17
CA GLU A 81 -7.45 -4.90 5.07
C GLU A 81 -6.03 -5.29 4.61
N SER A 82 -5.49 -4.57 3.62
CA SER A 82 -4.15 -4.81 3.09
C SER A 82 -3.07 -4.53 4.14
N LYS A 83 -3.17 -3.40 4.85
CA LYS A 83 -2.27 -3.00 5.95
C LYS A 83 -2.30 -4.01 7.09
N ALA A 84 -3.49 -4.44 7.54
CA ALA A 84 -3.62 -5.43 8.60
C ALA A 84 -2.98 -6.77 8.20
N THR A 85 -3.25 -7.25 6.99
CA THR A 85 -2.66 -8.48 6.46
C THR A 85 -1.14 -8.37 6.37
N PHE A 86 -0.64 -7.26 5.82
CA PHE A 86 0.78 -7.01 5.64
C PHE A 86 1.51 -7.03 6.98
N LEU A 87 1.09 -6.22 7.96
CA LEU A 87 1.74 -6.13 9.28
C LEU A 87 1.70 -7.47 10.02
N SER A 88 0.61 -8.23 9.92
CA SER A 88 0.48 -9.53 10.59
C SER A 88 1.41 -10.62 10.03
N GLN A 89 1.77 -10.53 8.74
CA GLN A 89 2.53 -11.56 8.04
C GLN A 89 3.97 -11.16 7.73
N LEU A 90 4.32 -9.87 7.80
CA LEU A 90 5.61 -9.34 7.35
C LEU A 90 6.80 -10.09 7.96
N GLN A 91 6.83 -10.19 9.28
CA GLN A 91 7.94 -10.84 10.00
C GLN A 91 8.06 -12.33 9.66
N GLN A 92 6.93 -13.04 9.52
CA GLN A 92 6.95 -14.45 9.12
C GLN A 92 7.44 -14.65 7.69
N ARG A 93 7.13 -13.71 6.79
CA ARG A 93 7.51 -13.76 5.38
C ARG A 93 8.97 -13.41 5.15
N LEU A 94 9.55 -12.51 5.94
CA LEU A 94 10.97 -12.14 5.85
C LEU A 94 11.90 -13.18 6.48
N ALA A 95 11.40 -14.00 7.40
CA ALA A 95 12.15 -15.06 8.06
C ALA A 95 12.19 -16.39 7.28
N ALA A 96 11.40 -16.52 6.19
CA ALA A 96 11.23 -17.73 5.38
C ALA A 96 12.08 -17.70 4.11
#